data_AF-A0A0M4GLR8-F1
#
_entry.id   AF-A0A0M4GLR8-F1
#
_cell.length_a   1.000
_cell.length_b   1.000
_cell.length_c   1.000
_cell.angle_alpha   90.00
_cell.angle_beta   90.00
_cell.angle_gamma   90.00
#
_symmetry.space_group_name_H-M   'P 1'
#
loop_
_entity.id
_entity.type
_entity.pdbx_description
1 polymer ?
#
loop_
_entity_poly.entity_id
_entity_poly.type
_entity_poly.pdbx_seq_one_letter_code
_entity_poly.pdbx_strand_id
1 'polypeptide(L)' 'MLNRLANELGAEKGRVYGKMQGELKIISELEYCKSCTGIIQQFNEMFPNIKLILVDGVK' A
#
# COMPACT_ATOMS: atom_id res chain seq x y z
N MET A 1 0.88 2.90 8.18
CA MET A 1 1.20 1.48 7.88
C MET A 1 1.91 1.34 6.54
N LEU A 2 1.28 1.66 5.40
CA LEU A 2 1.92 1.56 4.08
C LEU A 2 3.23 2.35 3.94
N ASN A 3 3.30 3.58 4.48
CA ASN A 3 4.55 4.35 4.49
C ASN A 3 5.69 3.64 5.24
N ARG A 4 5.37 2.93 6.32
CA ARG A 4 6.36 2.18 7.10
C ARG A 4 6.85 0.96 6.31
N LEU A 5 5.92 0.23 5.69
CA LEU A 5 6.26 -0.90 4.83
C LEU A 5 7.15 -0.46 3.66
N ALA A 6 6.81 0.65 3.00
CA ALA A 6 7.63 1.22 1.93
C ALA A 6 9.06 1.52 2.43
N ASN A 7 9.20 2.17 3.60
CA ASN A 7 10.52 2.41 4.20
C ASN A 7 11.28 1.12 4.52
N GLU A 8 10.61 0.10 5.08
CA GLU A 8 11.22 -1.20 5.38
C GLU A 8 11.68 -1.95 4.12
N LEU A 9 11.02 -1.72 2.99
CA LEU A 9 11.43 -2.21 1.66
C LEU A 9 12.55 -1.37 1.02
N GLY A 10 13.08 -0.36 1.73
CA GLY A 10 14.10 0.56 1.22
C GLY A 10 13.56 1.52 0.16
N ALA A 11 12.26 1.81 0.19
CA ALA A 11 11.63 2.70 -0.78
C ALA A 11 11.87 4.18 -0.44
N GLU A 12 12.28 4.94 -1.44
CA GLU A 12 12.53 6.37 -1.36
C GLU A 12 11.29 7.12 -1.86
N LYS A 13 10.89 8.15 -1.10
CA LYS A 13 9.74 8.98 -1.46
C LYS A 13 9.94 9.62 -2.84
N GLY A 14 8.91 9.51 -3.70
CA GLY A 14 8.92 10.08 -5.05
C GLY A 14 9.58 9.20 -6.11
N ARG A 15 10.07 8.01 -5.74
CA ARG A 15 10.64 7.04 -6.67
C ARG A 15 9.60 5.97 -7.05
N VAL A 16 9.61 5.57 -8.32
CA VAL A 16 8.73 4.50 -8.84
C VAL A 16 9.52 3.20 -8.99
N TYR A 17 8.99 2.13 -8.42
CA TYR A 17 9.56 0.80 -8.35
C TYR A 17 8.87 -0.17 -9.32
N GLY A 18 8.87 0.18 -10.61
CA GLY A 18 8.19 -0.59 -11.65
C GLY A 18 8.74 -2.01 -11.89
N LYS A 19 9.89 -2.38 -11.33
CA LYS A 19 10.41 -3.75 -11.42
C LYS A 19 9.93 -4.67 -10.29
N MET A 20 9.42 -4.10 -9.19
CA MET A 20 8.88 -4.91 -8.09
C MET A 20 7.50 -5.43 -8.46
N GLN A 21 7.30 -6.72 -8.28
CA GLN A 21 6.04 -7.41 -8.56
C GLN A 21 5.67 -8.26 -7.35
N GLY A 22 4.38 -8.40 -7.11
CA GLY A 22 3.88 -9.22 -6.01
C GLY A 22 2.43 -8.91 -5.68
N GLU A 23 1.92 -9.60 -4.68
CA GLU A 23 0.60 -9.34 -4.12
C GLU A 23 0.73 -8.98 -2.65
N LEU A 24 0.14 -7.87 -2.24
CA LEU A 24 0.09 -7.42 -0.85
C LEU A 24 -1.37 -7.41 -0.41
N LYS A 25 -1.74 -8.35 0.45
CA LYS A 25 -3.07 -8.40 1.05
C LYS A 25 -3.03 -7.83 2.45
N ILE A 26 -3.85 -6.82 2.71
CA ILE A 26 -3.99 -6.18 4.01
C ILE A 26 -5.42 -6.41 4.48
N ILE A 27 -5.53 -6.98 5.68
CA ILE A 27 -6.80 -7.30 6.32
C ILE A 27 -6.90 -6.48 7.61
N SER A 28 -8.01 -5.78 7.80
CA SER A 28 -8.28 -4.99 9.01
C SER A 28 -9.68 -5.24 9.54
N GLU A 29 -9.80 -5.38 10.84
CA GLU A 29 -11.10 -5.46 11.54
C GLU A 29 -11.84 -4.11 11.51
N LEU A 30 -11.11 -3.01 11.27
CA LEU A 30 -11.65 -1.66 11.18
C LEU A 30 -11.77 -1.23 9.73
N GLU A 31 -12.82 -0.49 9.39
CA GLU A 31 -12.95 0.17 8.09
C GLU A 31 -11.78 1.14 7.86
N TYR A 32 -11.23 1.13 6.64
CA TYR A 32 -10.18 2.08 6.30
C TYR A 32 -10.73 3.50 6.30
N CYS A 33 -9.96 4.40 6.90
CA CYS A 33 -10.33 5.80 6.99
C CYS A 33 -10.40 6.44 5.60
N LYS A 34 -11.35 7.35 5.33
CA LYS A 34 -11.39 8.09 4.06
C LYS A 34 -10.12 8.90 3.79
N SER A 35 -9.42 9.33 4.83
CA SER A 35 -8.11 10.00 4.72
C SER A 35 -6.97 9.03 4.34
N CYS A 36 -7.17 7.72 4.47
CA CYS A 36 -6.20 6.69 4.13
C CYS A 36 -6.06 6.51 2.60
N THR A 37 -7.06 6.96 1.83
CA THR A 37 -7.09 6.85 0.36
C THR A 37 -5.87 7.51 -0.30
N GLY A 38 -5.42 8.66 0.20
CA GLY A 38 -4.26 9.35 -0.36
C GLY A 38 -2.93 8.58 -0.18
N ILE A 39 -2.81 7.80 0.89
CA ILE A 39 -1.63 6.97 1.15
C ILE A 39 -1.67 5.71 0.27
N ILE A 40 -2.84 5.10 0.12
CA ILE A 40 -3.05 3.94 -0.75
C ILE A 40 -2.73 4.30 -2.20
N GLN A 41 -3.20 5.45 -2.67
CA GLN A 41 -2.91 5.94 -4.01
C GLN A 41 -1.40 6.16 -4.23
N GLN A 42 -0.73 6.86 -3.29
CA GLN A 42 0.72 7.06 -3.37
C GLN A 42 1.50 5.73 -3.43
N PHE A 43 1.08 4.73 -2.64
CA PHE A 43 1.69 3.41 -2.68
C PHE A 43 1.52 2.73 -4.05
N ASN A 44 0.32 2.77 -4.64
CA ASN A 44 0.07 2.19 -5.97
C ASN A 44 0.85 2.92 -7.07
N GLU A 45 1.02 4.24 -6.98
CA GLU A 45 1.83 5.02 -7.92
C GLU A 45 3.32 4.66 -7.80
N MET A 46 3.82 4.46 -6.57
CA MET A 46 5.20 4.06 -6.34
C MET A 46 5.46 2.60 -6.72
N PHE A 47 4.48 1.70 -6.59
CA PHE A 47 4.61 0.27 -6.84
C PHE A 47 3.54 -0.23 -7.83
N PRO A 48 3.59 0.19 -9.11
CA PRO A 48 2.50 -0.03 -10.07
C PRO A 48 2.23 -1.49 -10.39
N ASN A 49 3.21 -2.37 -10.14
CA ASN A 49 3.10 -3.80 -10.42
C ASN A 49 2.92 -4.65 -9.16
N ILE A 50 2.69 -4.02 -8.00
CA ILE A 50 2.24 -4.70 -6.79
C ILE A 50 0.72 -4.66 -6.74
N LYS A 51 0.08 -5.82 -6.68
CA LYS A 51 -1.36 -5.94 -6.51
C LYS A 51 -1.72 -5.77 -5.04
N LEU A 52 -2.28 -4.61 -4.70
CA LEU A 52 -2.74 -4.31 -3.34
C LEU A 52 -4.20 -4.75 -3.17
N ILE A 53 -4.44 -5.71 -2.27
CA ILE A 53 -5.78 -6.15 -1.89
C ILE A 53 -6.07 -5.66 -0.48
N LEU A 54 -7.11 -4.84 -0.35
CA LEU A 54 -7.57 -4.28 0.92
C LEU A 54 -8.87 -4.95 1.32
N VAL A 55 -8.91 -5.53 2.51
CA VAL A 55 -10.11 -6.13 3.11
C VAL A 55 -10.29 -5.49 4.48
N ASP A 56 -11.36 -4.73 4.65
CA ASP A 56 -11.68 -4.05 5.90
C ASP A 56 -13.06 -4.43 6.44
N GLY A 57 -13.32 -4.04 7.69
CA GLY A 57 -14.60 -4.31 8.36
C GLY A 57 -14.90 -5.80 8.53
N VAL A 58 -13.86 -6.66 8.51
CA VAL A 58 -14.02 -8.08 8.79
C VAL A 58 -14.42 -8.28 10.26
N LYS A 59 -15.56 -8.95 10.44
CA LYS A 59 -16.12 -9.38 11.73
C LYS A 59 -15.95 -10.88 11.92
#